data_AF-A0A437M5W7-F1
#
_entry.id   AF-A0A437M5W7-F1
#
_cell.length_a   1.000
_cell.length_b   1.000
_cell.length_c   1.000
_cell.angle_alpha   90.00
_cell.angle_beta   90.00
_cell.angle_gamma   90.00
#
_symmetry.space_group_name_H-M   'P 1'
#
loop_
_entity.id
_entity.type
_entity.pdbx_description
1 polymer ?
#
loop_
_entity_poly.entity_id
_entity_poly.type
_entity_poly.pdbx_seq_one_letter_code
_entity_poly.pdbx_strand_id
1 'polypeptide(L)'
;MQIDPSATSHPALPFEYDVCVDRLPDIVTRETESAVRSGAIPTFVSTDGKTWVSYVDLFINMGQGRRLRDPASAFFVSPEAMRRISYSSDQIDAAGPDLSERNKVTLAGAKRIAATLAQLRKDLPPWPYDLRVPWSEDFDFPLAAFIKAGQLDAYPSGRCWWVRSVEATKLLPIGESFDDPASPWFVGPHGRADHAEVVRLSAAHRRHWPEIYGPALTPRVR
;
A
#
# COMPACT_ATOMS: atom_id res chain seq x y z
N MET A 1 -11.00 -29.07 25.65
CA MET A 1 -10.81 -28.98 24.19
C MET A 1 -9.38 -28.51 23.96
N GLN A 2 -8.48 -29.43 23.64
CA GLN A 2 -7.08 -29.09 23.32
C GLN A 2 -7.06 -28.54 21.90
N ILE A 3 -6.59 -27.31 21.74
CA ILE A 3 -6.28 -26.76 20.42
C ILE A 3 -4.96 -27.39 20.01
N ASP A 4 -5.00 -28.22 18.97
CA ASP A 4 -3.82 -28.80 18.35
C ASP A 4 -2.94 -27.67 17.76
N PRO A 5 -1.71 -27.46 18.26
CA PRO A 5 -0.83 -26.40 17.76
C PRO A 5 -0.33 -26.68 16.33
N SER A 6 -0.59 -27.86 15.75
CA SER A 6 -0.21 -28.20 14.38
C SER A 6 -1.12 -27.60 13.30
N ALA A 7 -2.31 -27.10 13.66
CA ALA A 7 -3.33 -26.63 12.71
C ALA A 7 -3.11 -25.20 12.16
N THR A 8 -2.00 -24.55 12.48
CA THR A 8 -1.64 -23.21 11.93
C THR A 8 -0.23 -23.18 11.35
N SER A 9 0.23 -24.30 10.79
CA SER A 9 1.43 -24.33 9.95
C SER A 9 1.13 -23.65 8.61
N HIS A 10 1.02 -22.32 8.63
CA HIS A 10 1.16 -21.55 7.40
C HIS A 10 2.51 -21.94 6.77
N PRO A 11 2.58 -22.14 5.45
CA PRO A 11 3.83 -22.43 4.76
C PRO A 11 4.89 -21.39 5.17
N ALA A 12 6.17 -21.78 5.18
CA ALA A 12 7.26 -20.86 5.47
C ALA A 12 7.43 -19.86 4.29
N LEU A 13 6.55 -18.86 4.25
CA LEU A 13 6.59 -17.81 3.23
C LEU A 13 7.69 -16.80 3.55
N PRO A 14 8.38 -16.26 2.54
CA PRO A 14 9.20 -15.07 2.74
C PRO A 14 8.33 -13.95 3.35
N PHE A 15 8.90 -13.18 4.28
CA PHE A 15 8.14 -12.27 5.15
C PHE A 15 7.45 -11.11 4.38
N GLU A 16 7.95 -10.76 3.19
CA GLU A 16 7.37 -9.74 2.31
C GLU A 16 6.03 -10.12 1.68
N TYR A 17 5.69 -11.42 1.68
CA TYR A 17 4.44 -11.95 1.15
C TYR A 17 3.47 -12.23 2.29
N ASP A 18 2.50 -11.34 2.46
CA ASP A 18 1.62 -11.26 3.63
C ASP A 18 0.13 -11.24 3.28
N VAL A 19 -0.21 -11.26 1.98
CA VAL A 19 -1.60 -11.35 1.49
C VAL A 19 -1.77 -12.58 0.59
N CYS A 20 -2.74 -13.43 0.93
CA CYS A 20 -3.16 -14.57 0.12
C CYS A 20 -4.16 -14.11 -0.94
N VAL A 21 -3.81 -14.21 -2.21
CA VAL A 21 -4.64 -13.77 -3.34
C VAL A 21 -5.95 -14.54 -3.39
N ASP A 22 -5.92 -15.84 -3.11
CA ASP A 22 -7.08 -16.74 -3.17
C ASP A 22 -8.16 -16.44 -2.11
N ARG A 23 -7.87 -15.53 -1.17
CA ARG A 23 -8.79 -15.12 -0.09
C ARG A 23 -9.28 -13.67 -0.26
N LEU A 24 -8.91 -13.02 -1.35
CA LEU A 24 -9.33 -11.66 -1.65
C LEU A 24 -10.72 -11.65 -2.31
N PRO A 25 -11.46 -10.53 -2.21
CA PRO A 25 -12.68 -10.34 -3.00
C PRO A 25 -12.40 -10.44 -4.49
N ASP A 26 -13.35 -10.97 -5.28
CA ASP A 26 -13.18 -11.24 -6.73
C ASP A 26 -12.61 -10.07 -7.53
N ILE A 27 -13.04 -8.85 -7.22
CA ILE A 27 -12.54 -7.62 -7.87
C ILE A 27 -11.06 -7.44 -7.62
N VAL A 28 -10.64 -7.56 -6.36
CA VAL A 28 -9.22 -7.43 -5.94
C VAL A 28 -8.40 -8.57 -6.52
N THR A 29 -8.92 -9.81 -6.50
CA THR A 29 -8.25 -10.98 -7.08
C THR A 29 -7.95 -10.76 -8.55
N ARG A 30 -8.93 -10.32 -9.35
CA ARG A 30 -8.76 -10.10 -10.79
C ARG A 30 -7.72 -9.03 -11.11
N GLU A 31 -7.75 -7.91 -10.39
CA GLU A 31 -6.77 -6.83 -10.55
C GLU A 31 -5.37 -7.30 -10.13
N THR A 32 -5.27 -8.01 -9.01
CA THR A 32 -4.02 -8.58 -8.51
C THR A 32 -3.44 -9.56 -9.52
N GLU A 33 -4.21 -10.53 -10.00
CA GLU A 33 -3.75 -11.49 -11.01
C GLU A 33 -3.30 -10.82 -12.30
N SER A 34 -3.98 -9.74 -12.73
CA SER A 34 -3.57 -8.95 -13.89
C SER A 34 -2.21 -8.28 -13.66
N ALA A 35 -2.01 -7.69 -12.47
CA ALA A 35 -0.75 -7.08 -12.07
C ALA A 35 0.38 -8.12 -11.93
N VAL A 36 0.06 -9.33 -11.46
CA VAL A 36 0.99 -10.46 -11.41
C VAL A 36 1.41 -10.89 -12.81
N ARG A 37 0.45 -11.09 -13.73
CA ARG A 37 0.74 -11.49 -15.12
C ARG A 37 1.58 -10.46 -15.87
N SER A 38 1.42 -9.19 -15.56
CA SER A 38 2.23 -8.09 -16.14
C SER A 38 3.58 -7.88 -15.44
N GLY A 39 3.86 -8.61 -14.36
CA GLY A 39 5.10 -8.47 -13.57
C GLY A 39 5.13 -7.23 -12.67
N ALA A 40 4.02 -6.52 -12.52
CA ALA A 40 3.90 -5.32 -11.68
C ALA A 40 3.84 -5.65 -10.17
N ILE A 41 3.33 -6.84 -9.82
CA ILE A 41 3.36 -7.37 -8.44
C ILE A 41 4.16 -8.67 -8.43
N PRO A 42 5.27 -8.74 -7.66
CA PRO A 42 5.95 -10.00 -7.39
C PRO A 42 5.05 -10.98 -6.63
N THR A 43 5.14 -12.27 -6.95
CA THR A 43 4.40 -13.33 -6.25
C THR A 43 5.30 -14.38 -5.65
N PHE A 44 4.77 -15.03 -4.63
CA PHE A 44 5.29 -16.28 -4.12
C PHE A 44 4.18 -17.33 -4.13
N VAL A 45 4.45 -18.48 -4.73
CA VAL A 45 3.54 -19.63 -4.70
C VAL A 45 3.99 -20.58 -3.59
N SER A 46 3.13 -20.82 -2.61
CA SER A 46 3.44 -21.71 -1.50
C SER A 46 3.34 -23.18 -1.85
N THR A 47 3.86 -24.04 -0.98
CA THR A 47 3.87 -25.50 -1.17
C THR A 47 2.48 -26.11 -1.26
N ASP A 48 1.46 -25.45 -0.71
CA ASP A 48 0.04 -25.81 -0.83
C ASP A 48 -0.65 -25.19 -2.07
N GLY A 49 0.12 -24.60 -2.99
CA GLY A 49 -0.36 -24.05 -4.26
C GLY A 49 -0.99 -22.66 -4.18
N LYS A 50 -1.02 -22.04 -2.99
CA LYS A 50 -1.62 -20.70 -2.83
C LYS A 50 -0.69 -19.60 -3.32
N THR A 51 -1.28 -18.55 -3.88
CA THR A 51 -0.53 -17.37 -4.34
C THR A 51 -0.49 -16.28 -3.29
N TRP A 52 0.69 -15.78 -3.00
CA TRP A 52 0.94 -14.74 -2.01
C TRP A 52 1.61 -13.52 -2.62
N VAL A 53 1.21 -12.33 -2.17
CA VAL A 53 1.73 -11.02 -2.58
C VAL A 53 2.04 -10.15 -1.36
N SER A 54 2.81 -9.09 -1.56
CA SER A 54 2.99 -8.05 -0.53
C SER A 54 1.77 -7.13 -0.48
N TYR A 55 1.30 -6.81 0.72
CA TYR A 55 0.29 -5.78 0.94
C TYR A 55 0.76 -4.41 0.43
N VAL A 56 2.05 -4.11 0.54
CA VAL A 56 2.61 -2.86 0.03
C VAL A 56 2.52 -2.83 -1.50
N ASP A 57 2.90 -3.91 -2.18
CA ASP A 57 2.79 -3.98 -3.65
C ASP A 57 1.33 -3.96 -4.11
N LEU A 58 0.43 -4.63 -3.37
CA LEU A 58 -1.01 -4.58 -3.60
C LEU A 58 -1.54 -3.15 -3.43
N PHE A 59 -1.15 -2.45 -2.35
CA PHE A 59 -1.51 -1.06 -2.10
C PHE A 59 -1.10 -0.13 -3.26
N ILE A 60 0.15 -0.26 -3.73
CA ILE A 60 0.70 0.53 -4.84
C ILE A 60 -0.10 0.29 -6.12
N ASN A 61 -0.34 -0.98 -6.45
CA ASN A 61 -0.93 -1.37 -7.72
C ASN A 61 -2.45 -1.24 -7.76
N MET A 62 -3.13 -1.29 -6.62
CA MET A 62 -4.58 -1.13 -6.58
C MET A 62 -4.99 0.35 -6.53
N GLY A 63 -4.14 1.26 -6.03
CA GLY A 63 -4.47 2.68 -5.92
C GLY A 63 -5.66 2.98 -4.98
N GLN A 64 -5.99 2.09 -4.04
CA GLN A 64 -7.22 2.15 -3.24
C GLN A 64 -6.98 2.04 -1.72
N GLY A 65 -5.96 2.72 -1.20
CA GLY A 65 -5.49 2.62 0.18
C GLY A 65 -6.56 2.50 1.27
N ARG A 66 -7.42 3.51 1.39
CA ARG A 66 -8.52 3.50 2.37
C ARG A 66 -9.48 2.33 2.18
N ARG A 67 -9.83 1.98 0.95
CA ARG A 67 -10.82 0.95 0.61
C ARG A 67 -10.30 -0.46 0.88
N LEU A 68 -8.99 -0.69 0.76
CA LEU A 68 -8.38 -1.97 1.14
C LEU A 68 -8.54 -2.29 2.65
N ARG A 69 -8.91 -1.30 3.49
CA ARG A 69 -9.07 -1.48 4.94
C ARG A 69 -10.46 -1.13 5.47
N ASP A 70 -11.34 -0.62 4.61
CA ASP A 70 -12.71 -0.30 4.96
C ASP A 70 -13.58 -1.55 4.78
N PRO A 71 -14.12 -2.16 5.86
CA PRO A 71 -14.95 -3.37 5.75
C PRO A 71 -16.21 -3.18 4.91
N ALA A 72 -16.67 -1.95 4.70
CA ALA A 72 -17.81 -1.64 3.84
C ALA A 72 -17.43 -1.56 2.35
N SER A 73 -16.13 -1.58 2.02
CA SER A 73 -15.66 -1.51 0.65
C SER A 73 -15.65 -2.87 -0.04
N ALA A 74 -16.03 -2.89 -1.32
CA ALA A 74 -15.87 -4.06 -2.19
C ALA A 74 -14.40 -4.49 -2.39
N PHE A 75 -13.44 -3.63 -2.02
CA PHE A 75 -12.00 -3.87 -2.16
C PHE A 75 -11.33 -4.27 -0.82
N PHE A 76 -12.12 -4.49 0.24
CA PHE A 76 -11.58 -4.76 1.56
C PHE A 76 -10.70 -6.02 1.59
N VAL A 77 -9.46 -5.87 2.06
CA VAL A 77 -8.56 -6.99 2.35
C VAL A 77 -8.85 -7.45 3.77
N SER A 78 -9.57 -8.56 3.89
CA SER A 78 -9.95 -9.09 5.20
C SER A 78 -8.71 -9.58 5.98
N PRO A 79 -8.75 -9.56 7.33
CA PRO A 79 -7.70 -10.15 8.15
C PRO A 79 -7.46 -11.65 7.87
N GLU A 80 -8.41 -12.35 7.27
CA GLU A 80 -8.30 -13.76 6.88
C GLU A 80 -7.46 -13.95 5.60
N ALA A 81 -7.47 -12.96 4.71
CA ALA A 81 -6.60 -12.89 3.55
C ALA A 81 -5.16 -12.50 3.94
N MET A 82 -4.99 -11.82 5.07
CA MET A 82 -3.69 -11.48 5.59
C MET A 82 -3.09 -12.65 6.38
N ARG A 83 -1.81 -12.93 6.13
CA ARG A 83 -1.04 -13.77 7.05
C ARG A 83 -0.95 -13.02 8.38
N ARG A 84 -1.23 -13.72 9.48
CA ARG A 84 -0.71 -13.33 10.78
C ARG A 84 0.79 -13.55 10.75
N ILE A 85 1.53 -12.58 10.23
CA ILE A 85 2.98 -12.58 10.40
C ILE A 85 3.17 -12.37 11.90
N SER A 86 3.50 -13.45 12.61
CA SER A 86 4.22 -13.32 13.87
C SER A 86 5.52 -12.65 13.48
N TYR A 87 5.53 -11.32 13.50
CA TYR A 87 6.78 -10.57 13.45
C TYR A 87 7.60 -11.17 14.58
N SER A 88 8.76 -11.75 14.26
CA SER A 88 9.65 -12.10 15.36
C SER A 88 9.97 -10.77 16.05
N SER A 89 9.58 -10.66 17.31
CA SER A 89 10.07 -9.60 18.17
C SER A 89 11.59 -9.67 18.33
N ASP A 90 12.16 -10.81 17.97
CA ASP A 90 13.58 -11.04 17.91
C ASP A 90 14.18 -10.16 16.80
N GLN A 91 14.89 -9.13 17.23
CA GLN A 91 15.72 -8.32 16.36
C GLN A 91 16.76 -9.21 15.68
N ILE A 92 16.94 -9.03 14.37
CA ILE A 92 18.01 -9.72 13.65
C ILE A 92 19.21 -8.77 13.62
N ASP A 93 20.27 -9.13 14.36
CA ASP A 93 21.52 -8.36 14.32
C ASP A 93 22.17 -8.49 12.93
N ALA A 94 21.99 -7.46 12.11
CA ALA A 94 22.50 -7.39 10.74
C ALA A 94 24.03 -7.45 10.63
N ALA A 95 24.77 -7.24 11.73
CA ALA A 95 26.23 -7.28 11.78
C ALA A 95 26.80 -8.64 12.25
N GLY A 96 25.94 -9.59 12.62
CA GLY A 96 26.36 -10.90 13.10
C GLY A 96 27.04 -11.74 12.00
N PRO A 97 28.27 -12.25 12.21
CA PRO A 97 28.95 -13.11 11.22
C PRO A 97 28.24 -14.45 11.01
N ASP A 98 27.44 -14.90 11.97
CA ASP A 98 26.75 -16.21 11.99
C ASP A 98 25.26 -16.13 11.60
N LEU A 99 24.87 -15.11 10.83
CA LEU A 99 23.49 -15.01 10.34
C LEU A 99 23.14 -16.19 9.43
N SER A 100 22.08 -16.93 9.80
CA SER A 100 21.52 -17.96 8.93
C SER A 100 21.07 -17.36 7.58
N GLU A 101 21.11 -18.15 6.50
CA GLU A 101 20.63 -17.72 5.17
C GLU A 101 19.18 -17.24 5.21
N ARG A 102 18.35 -17.87 6.03
CA ARG A 102 16.97 -17.44 6.26
C ARG A 102 16.91 -16.00 6.79
N ASN A 103 17.71 -15.68 7.80
CA ASN A 103 17.76 -14.33 8.37
C ASN A 103 18.27 -13.30 7.36
N LYS A 104 19.25 -13.67 6.51
CA LYS A 104 19.75 -12.79 5.44
C LYS A 104 18.65 -12.45 4.44
N VAL A 105 17.90 -13.45 3.98
CA VAL A 105 16.77 -13.24 3.06
C VAL A 105 15.69 -12.36 3.69
N THR A 106 15.36 -12.60 4.97
CA THR A 106 14.40 -11.77 5.72
C THR A 106 14.84 -10.32 5.81
N LEU A 107 16.10 -10.06 6.20
CA LEU A 107 16.65 -8.70 6.26
C LEU A 107 16.67 -8.02 4.88
N ALA A 108 17.01 -8.76 3.83
CA ALA A 108 17.08 -8.22 2.47
C ALA A 108 15.71 -7.73 1.98
N GLY A 109 14.65 -8.51 2.19
CA GLY A 109 13.33 -8.03 1.83
C GLY A 109 12.85 -6.90 2.74
N ALA A 110 13.15 -6.92 4.04
CA ALA A 110 12.67 -5.88 4.94
C ALA A 110 13.32 -4.53 4.58
N LYS A 111 14.57 -4.55 4.11
CA LYS A 111 15.22 -3.39 3.47
C LYS A 111 14.53 -2.96 2.18
N ARG A 112 14.06 -3.90 1.36
CA ARG A 112 13.29 -3.61 0.14
C ARG A 112 11.99 -2.89 0.47
N ILE A 113 11.20 -3.38 1.42
CA ILE A 113 9.96 -2.73 1.84
C ILE A 113 10.25 -1.33 2.39
N ALA A 114 11.28 -1.17 3.22
CA ALA A 114 11.69 0.15 3.71
C ALA A 114 12.05 1.11 2.57
N ALA A 115 12.77 0.65 1.54
CA ALA A 115 13.08 1.43 0.36
C ALA A 115 11.82 1.80 -0.44
N THR A 116 10.90 0.85 -0.66
CA THR A 116 9.62 1.08 -1.33
C THR A 116 8.78 2.12 -0.59
N LEU A 117 8.62 2.01 0.72
CA LEU A 117 7.87 2.99 1.54
C LEU A 117 8.52 4.38 1.52
N ALA A 118 9.85 4.44 1.53
CA ALA A 118 10.58 5.70 1.39
C ALA A 118 10.37 6.34 0.01
N GLN A 119 10.33 5.53 -1.05
CA GLN A 119 10.06 6.00 -2.41
C GLN A 119 8.62 6.51 -2.54
N LEU A 120 7.62 5.75 -2.07
CA LEU A 120 6.22 6.18 -2.06
C LEU A 120 6.04 7.53 -1.37
N ARG A 121 6.68 7.73 -0.22
CA ARG A 121 6.61 9.00 0.50
C ARG A 121 7.19 10.17 -0.28
N LYS A 122 8.20 9.96 -1.13
CA LYS A 122 8.78 11.00 -1.99
C LYS A 122 7.87 11.33 -3.17
N ASP A 123 7.17 10.32 -3.70
CA ASP A 123 6.30 10.47 -4.86
C ASP A 123 4.92 11.06 -4.52
N LEU A 124 4.54 11.05 -3.23
CA LEU A 124 3.34 11.73 -2.76
C LEU A 124 3.49 13.26 -2.85
N PRO A 125 2.41 14.00 -3.19
CA PRO A 125 2.40 15.46 -3.07
C PRO A 125 2.59 15.88 -1.60
N PRO A 126 2.96 17.13 -1.29
CA PRO A 126 2.94 17.58 0.11
C PRO A 126 1.53 17.54 0.69
N TRP A 127 1.41 17.29 2.00
CA TRP A 127 0.16 17.51 2.72
C TRP A 127 -0.24 19.00 2.64
N PRO A 128 -1.52 19.37 2.47
CA PRO A 128 -2.73 18.53 2.50
C PRO A 128 -3.27 18.10 1.12
N TYR A 129 -2.45 18.13 0.06
CA TYR A 129 -2.92 17.80 -1.29
C TYR A 129 -3.07 16.27 -1.46
N ASP A 130 -4.22 15.82 -1.93
CA ASP A 130 -4.60 14.39 -1.93
C ASP A 130 -5.39 13.94 -3.17
N LEU A 131 -5.81 14.86 -4.06
CA LEU A 131 -6.55 14.56 -5.28
C LEU A 131 -5.76 15.01 -6.52
N ARG A 132 -5.45 14.07 -7.41
CA ARG A 132 -4.72 14.31 -8.65
C ARG A 132 -5.66 14.83 -9.73
N VAL A 133 -5.25 15.90 -10.40
CA VAL A 133 -5.89 16.47 -11.59
C VAL A 133 -4.86 16.46 -12.73
N PRO A 134 -5.04 15.65 -13.78
CA PRO A 134 -4.08 15.56 -14.88
C PRO A 134 -4.00 16.87 -15.68
N TRP A 135 -2.84 17.17 -16.26
CA TRP A 135 -2.63 18.35 -17.13
C TRP A 135 -3.14 18.19 -18.57
N SER A 136 -3.72 17.04 -18.91
CA SER A 136 -4.00 16.65 -20.29
C SER A 136 -4.71 17.73 -21.10
N GLU A 137 -4.15 18.06 -22.27
CA GLU A 137 -4.83 18.89 -23.28
C GLU A 137 -5.96 18.12 -23.96
N ASP A 138 -5.86 16.78 -24.00
CA ASP A 138 -6.83 15.90 -24.66
C ASP A 138 -8.04 15.53 -23.78
N PHE A 139 -8.02 15.91 -22.49
CA PHE A 139 -9.09 15.62 -21.54
C PHE A 139 -9.39 16.85 -20.69
N ASP A 140 -10.54 17.47 -20.95
CA ASP A 140 -11.06 18.54 -20.10
C ASP A 140 -11.56 17.96 -18.79
N PHE A 141 -10.64 17.70 -17.86
CA PHE A 141 -11.03 17.39 -16.50
C PHE A 141 -11.61 18.66 -15.87
N PRO A 142 -12.88 18.67 -15.41
CA PRO A 142 -13.55 19.92 -15.02
C PRO A 142 -12.81 20.74 -13.96
N LEU A 143 -12.12 20.09 -13.01
CA LEU A 143 -11.31 20.79 -12.00
C LEU A 143 -10.15 21.62 -12.61
N ALA A 144 -9.63 21.25 -13.78
CA ALA A 144 -8.55 21.99 -14.43
C ALA A 144 -8.96 23.44 -14.75
N ALA A 145 -10.22 23.68 -15.12
CA ALA A 145 -10.73 25.02 -15.39
C ALA A 145 -10.71 25.89 -14.12
N PHE A 146 -11.14 25.35 -12.97
CA PHE A 146 -11.12 26.05 -11.68
C PHE A 146 -9.69 26.38 -11.22
N ILE A 147 -8.74 25.47 -11.45
CA ILE A 147 -7.32 25.71 -11.15
C ILE A 147 -6.77 26.84 -12.04
N LYS A 148 -6.99 26.77 -13.36
CA LYS A 148 -6.53 27.79 -14.32
C LYS A 148 -7.15 29.16 -14.04
N ALA A 149 -8.39 29.20 -13.55
CA ALA A 149 -9.08 30.43 -13.14
C ALA A 149 -8.67 30.95 -11.75
N GLY A 150 -7.77 30.25 -11.03
CA GLY A 150 -7.34 30.62 -9.66
C GLY A 150 -8.40 30.41 -8.59
N GLN A 151 -9.47 29.66 -8.89
CA GLN A 151 -10.58 29.37 -7.97
C GLN A 151 -10.33 28.13 -7.10
N LEU A 152 -9.36 27.30 -7.46
CA LEU A 152 -8.94 26.13 -6.71
C LEU A 152 -7.41 26.12 -6.54
N ASP A 153 -6.96 26.12 -5.29
CA ASP A 153 -5.55 26.01 -4.95
C ASP A 153 -4.99 24.62 -5.32
N ALA A 154 -3.78 24.61 -5.90
CA ALA A 154 -3.19 23.44 -6.49
C ALA A 154 -1.67 23.40 -6.35
N TYR A 155 -1.14 22.22 -6.02
CA TYR A 155 0.29 21.93 -6.04
C TYR A 155 0.70 21.28 -7.37
N PRO A 156 1.57 21.91 -8.17
CA PRO A 156 2.05 21.31 -9.41
C PRO A 156 3.06 20.19 -9.14
N SER A 157 2.89 19.03 -9.79
CA SER A 157 3.86 17.93 -9.72
C SER A 157 3.87 17.12 -11.02
N GLY A 158 5.05 17.02 -11.65
CA GLY A 158 5.21 16.24 -12.87
C GLY A 158 4.31 16.74 -14.00
N ARG A 159 3.34 15.91 -14.43
CA ARG A 159 2.33 16.24 -15.45
C ARG A 159 0.90 16.32 -14.87
N CYS A 160 0.78 16.74 -13.61
CA CYS A 160 -0.50 16.90 -12.94
C CYS A 160 -0.46 18.00 -11.88
N TRP A 161 -1.65 18.44 -11.48
CA TRP A 161 -1.86 19.18 -10.26
C TRP A 161 -2.35 18.25 -9.17
N TRP A 162 -2.04 18.57 -7.93
CA TRP A 162 -2.64 17.98 -6.76
C TRP A 162 -3.46 19.05 -6.05
N VAL A 163 -4.71 18.76 -5.76
CA VAL A 163 -5.64 19.64 -5.05
C VAL A 163 -6.07 19.00 -3.75
N ARG A 164 -6.68 19.79 -2.88
CA ARG A 164 -7.29 19.30 -1.65
C ARG A 164 -8.69 18.78 -1.98
N SER A 165 -8.95 17.50 -1.76
CA SER A 165 -10.22 16.83 -2.06
C SER A 165 -11.40 17.49 -1.36
N VAL A 166 -11.21 17.97 -0.13
CA VAL A 166 -12.23 18.69 0.64
C VAL A 166 -12.63 20.00 -0.04
N GLU A 167 -11.69 20.73 -0.63
CA GLU A 167 -12.00 21.97 -1.36
C GLU A 167 -12.59 21.68 -2.74
N ALA A 168 -12.03 20.70 -3.45
CA ALA A 168 -12.56 20.26 -4.74
C ALA A 168 -14.00 19.75 -4.65
N THR A 169 -14.35 19.04 -3.56
CA THR A 169 -15.71 18.52 -3.32
C THR A 169 -16.75 19.64 -3.23
N LYS A 170 -16.38 20.83 -2.74
CA LYS A 170 -17.30 21.98 -2.65
C LYS A 170 -17.65 22.55 -4.04
N LEU A 171 -16.86 22.22 -5.05
CA LEU A 171 -17.05 22.65 -6.44
C LEU A 171 -17.81 21.60 -7.28
N LEU A 172 -18.11 20.42 -6.70
CA LEU A 172 -18.88 19.40 -7.40
C LEU A 172 -20.31 19.89 -7.65
N PRO A 173 -20.84 19.74 -8.88
CA PRO A 173 -22.25 19.91 -9.15
C PRO A 173 -23.11 18.93 -8.31
N ILE A 174 -24.36 19.31 -8.06
CA ILE A 174 -25.30 18.47 -7.31
C ILE A 174 -25.48 17.14 -8.04
N GLY A 175 -25.26 16.02 -7.33
CA GLY A 175 -25.39 14.67 -7.87
C GLY A 175 -24.11 14.09 -8.46
N GLU A 176 -23.05 14.88 -8.60
CA GLU A 176 -21.76 14.41 -9.10
C GLU A 176 -20.89 13.80 -7.99
N SER A 177 -19.95 12.93 -8.38
CA SER A 177 -19.12 12.19 -7.43
C SER A 177 -17.73 11.92 -7.99
N PHE A 178 -16.69 12.14 -7.17
CA PHE A 178 -15.33 11.69 -7.50
C PHE A 178 -15.17 10.17 -7.45
N ASP A 179 -16.12 9.45 -6.84
CA ASP A 179 -15.98 8.03 -6.54
C ASP A 179 -16.86 7.13 -7.42
N ASP A 180 -17.76 7.71 -8.21
CA ASP A 180 -18.66 7.00 -9.14
C ASP A 180 -18.06 6.96 -10.56
N PRO A 181 -17.70 5.78 -11.10
CA PRO A 181 -17.17 5.64 -12.46
C PRO A 181 -18.08 6.18 -13.57
N ALA A 182 -19.39 6.31 -13.32
CA ALA A 182 -20.33 6.89 -14.27
C ALA A 182 -20.35 8.42 -14.26
N SER A 183 -19.79 9.06 -13.22
CA SER A 183 -19.71 10.51 -13.13
C SER A 183 -18.63 11.04 -14.07
N PRO A 184 -18.89 12.13 -14.83
CA PRO A 184 -17.85 12.83 -15.58
C PRO A 184 -16.75 13.45 -14.68
N TRP A 185 -16.97 13.50 -13.37
CA TRP A 185 -16.01 13.95 -12.37
C TRP A 185 -15.22 12.81 -11.73
N PHE A 186 -15.45 11.56 -12.15
CA PHE A 186 -14.79 10.41 -11.57
C PHE A 186 -13.27 10.57 -11.52
N VAL A 187 -12.70 10.37 -10.33
CA VAL A 187 -11.26 10.27 -10.15
C VAL A 187 -10.94 8.81 -9.94
N GLY A 188 -10.22 8.25 -10.92
CA GLY A 188 -9.76 6.87 -10.85
C GLY A 188 -8.94 6.61 -9.57
N PRO A 189 -8.85 5.35 -9.11
CA PRO A 189 -8.15 4.96 -7.89
C PRO A 189 -6.78 5.63 -7.68
N HIS A 190 -5.91 5.56 -8.69
CA HIS A 190 -4.57 6.15 -8.66
C HIS A 190 -4.54 7.69 -8.63
N GLY A 191 -5.69 8.33 -8.70
CA GLY A 191 -5.84 9.78 -8.57
C GLY A 191 -5.96 10.24 -7.13
N ARG A 192 -5.91 9.35 -6.12
CA ARG A 192 -5.93 9.73 -4.71
C ARG A 192 -4.61 9.40 -4.02
N ALA A 193 -4.05 10.38 -3.33
CA ALA A 193 -2.87 10.21 -2.47
C ALA A 193 -3.31 9.85 -1.05
N ASP A 194 -2.96 8.65 -0.59
CA ASP A 194 -3.30 8.18 0.75
C ASP A 194 -2.12 8.36 1.73
N HIS A 195 -1.94 9.61 2.15
CA HIS A 195 -0.92 10.00 3.13
C HIS A 195 -1.01 9.20 4.43
N ALA A 196 -2.24 9.00 4.92
CA ALA A 196 -2.49 8.33 6.18
C ALA A 196 -2.02 6.87 6.13
N GLU A 197 -2.31 6.17 5.03
CA GLU A 197 -1.93 4.79 4.85
C GLU A 197 -0.41 4.62 4.70
N VAL A 198 0.26 5.48 3.93
CA VAL A 198 1.73 5.45 3.80
C VAL A 198 2.41 5.70 5.15
N VAL A 199 1.91 6.65 5.94
CA VAL A 199 2.41 6.91 7.31
C VAL A 199 2.19 5.69 8.20
N ARG A 200 1.01 5.08 8.14
CA ARG A 200 0.67 3.89 8.93
C ARG A 200 1.56 2.69 8.57
N LEU A 201 1.73 2.41 7.29
CA LEU A 201 2.61 1.33 6.79
C LEU A 201 4.05 1.55 7.24
N SER A 202 4.54 2.79 7.13
CA SER A 202 5.88 3.17 7.60
C SER A 202 6.05 2.97 9.11
N ALA A 203 5.06 3.39 9.91
CA ALA A 203 5.09 3.24 11.36
C ALA A 203 5.03 1.78 11.79
N ALA A 204 4.14 0.99 11.16
CA ALA A 204 4.05 -0.44 11.40
C ALA A 204 5.37 -1.15 11.06
N HIS A 205 5.96 -0.85 9.90
CA HIS A 205 7.22 -1.46 9.50
C HIS A 205 8.37 -1.08 10.45
N ARG A 206 8.47 0.19 10.86
CA ARG A 206 9.51 0.63 11.82
C ARG A 206 9.37 -0.01 13.19
N ARG A 207 8.15 -0.23 13.67
CA ARG A 207 7.90 -0.91 14.95
C ARG A 207 8.43 -2.34 14.97
N HIS A 208 8.32 -3.03 13.84
CA HIS A 208 8.74 -4.43 13.73
C HIS A 208 10.21 -4.60 13.31
N TRP A 209 10.77 -3.61 12.60
CA TRP A 209 12.15 -3.64 12.08
C TRP A 209 12.90 -2.34 12.35
N PRO A 210 13.07 -1.93 13.63
CA PRO A 210 13.74 -0.69 13.97
C PRO A 210 15.19 -0.63 13.45
N GLU A 211 15.90 -1.76 13.43
CA GLU A 211 17.30 -1.89 12.99
C GLU A 211 17.53 -1.49 11.53
N ILE A 212 16.49 -1.49 10.69
CA ILE A 212 16.57 -1.12 9.27
C ILE A 212 16.62 0.40 9.08
N TYR A 213 16.08 1.18 10.03
CA TYR A 213 15.93 2.63 9.90
C TYR A 213 17.03 3.43 10.63
N GLY A 214 18.01 2.77 11.22
CA GLY A 214 19.08 3.40 12.02
C GLY A 214 19.14 2.86 13.45
N PRO A 215 20.17 3.21 14.23
CA PRO A 215 20.58 2.39 15.37
C PRO A 215 19.64 2.57 16.57
N ALA A 216 18.76 1.60 16.81
CA ALA A 216 18.27 1.35 18.17
C ALA A 216 19.29 0.46 18.89
N LEU A 217 20.38 1.09 19.35
CA LEU A 217 21.20 0.61 20.45
C LEU A 217 20.28 0.46 21.67
N THR A 218 19.64 -0.69 21.83
CA THR A 218 19.15 -1.08 23.15
C THR A 218 20.26 -1.92 23.77
N PRO A 219 21.03 -1.41 24.75
CA PRO A 219 22.02 -2.22 25.41
C PRO A 219 21.32 -3.42 26.02
N ARG A 220 21.84 -4.63 25.74
CA ARG A 220 21.44 -5.83 26.47
C ARG A 220 21.76 -5.58 27.94
N VAL A 221 20.73 -5.32 28.75
CA VAL A 221 20.85 -5.46 30.20
C VAL A 221 21.15 -6.94 30.42
N ARG A 222 22.38 -7.21 30.85
CA ARG A 222 22.81 -8.53 31.31
C ARG A 222 22.19 -8.83 32.66
#